data_AF-A0A5A8D392-F1
#
_entry.id   AF-A0A5A8D392-F1
#
_cell.length_a   1.000
_cell.length_b   1.000
_cell.length_c   1.000
_cell.angle_alpha   90.00
_cell.angle_beta   90.00
_cell.angle_gamma   90.00
#
_symmetry.space_group_name_H-M   'P 1'
#
loop_
_entity.id
_entity.type
_entity.pdbx_description
1 polymer ?
#
loop_
_entity_poly.entity_id
_entity_poly.type
_entity_poly.pdbx_seq_one_letter_code
_entity_poly.pdbx_strand_id
1 'polypeptide(L)'
;MDFVGLVRTLPASKVAFGYGSGVFHQAGYSKEDAPMVDLVIGVQDALAWHTENMTKNPEHYSAFARAAGPRAVAWMQSSLGAGLWYNTLVVIPPSVSGAAPGQHMKYGIATVEALQRDLVDWESLYVAGRMHKPVRVILDDTGDAFTAAMERNRRAAVAAALLQLPESFTVRDFLVAVAGLSYAGDFRMVFGENPRKVENIVDGQFEQLASIYWPLLHDDFRDSVSLSGLEGDGAHSRAQDAAEPPRPSLLSIKGLVSAGPVKSATYSAAKLRKWAAAVMGGGSSPRRLQAMSLGLVGLATAAVSGVIGAPPPPPSPQQGLSAVSARDPPC
;
A
#
# COMPACT_ATOMS: atom_id res chain seq x y z
N MET A 1 -21.14 3.12 -8.36
CA MET A 1 -20.66 1.77 -8.71
C MET A 1 -21.17 0.76 -7.70
N ASP A 2 -21.67 -0.37 -8.17
CA ASP A 2 -22.00 -1.55 -7.38
C ASP A 2 -20.72 -2.34 -7.04
N PHE A 3 -20.13 -2.01 -5.89
CA PHE A 3 -18.91 -2.68 -5.43
C PHE A 3 -19.13 -4.13 -5.01
N VAL A 4 -20.33 -4.50 -4.56
CA VAL A 4 -20.65 -5.88 -4.19
C VAL A 4 -20.72 -6.73 -5.45
N GLY A 5 -21.42 -6.25 -6.48
CA GLY A 5 -21.43 -6.85 -7.81
C GLY A 5 -20.03 -6.99 -8.41
N LEU A 6 -19.17 -5.97 -8.25
CA LEU A 6 -17.78 -6.01 -8.69
C LEU A 6 -17.00 -7.15 -8.02
N VAL A 7 -17.07 -7.27 -6.68
CA VAL A 7 -16.36 -8.34 -5.95
C VAL A 7 -16.88 -9.73 -6.36
N ARG A 8 -18.17 -9.86 -6.66
CA ARG A 8 -18.78 -11.13 -7.14
C ARG A 8 -18.30 -11.58 -8.52
N THR A 9 -17.64 -10.71 -9.30
CA THR A 9 -16.97 -11.12 -10.56
C THR A 9 -15.75 -12.00 -10.31
N LEU A 10 -15.16 -11.94 -9.11
CA LEU A 10 -14.02 -12.74 -8.69
C LEU A 10 -14.47 -14.04 -7.98
N PRO A 11 -13.56 -14.99 -7.71
CA PRO A 11 -13.85 -16.11 -6.81
C PRO A 11 -14.21 -15.69 -5.39
N ALA A 12 -14.78 -16.63 -4.63
CA ALA A 12 -15.23 -16.38 -3.26
C ALA A 12 -14.10 -15.81 -2.39
N SER A 13 -14.43 -14.79 -1.60
CA SER A 13 -13.51 -14.12 -0.69
C SER A 13 -14.12 -13.99 0.69
N LYS A 14 -13.28 -13.77 1.69
CA LYS A 14 -13.67 -13.56 3.09
C LYS A 14 -13.71 -12.10 3.46
N VAL A 15 -12.81 -11.30 2.88
CA VAL A 15 -12.79 -9.85 3.09
C VAL A 15 -12.64 -9.19 1.72
N ALA A 16 -13.32 -8.08 1.52
CA ALA A 16 -13.02 -7.19 0.40
C ALA A 16 -13.18 -5.74 0.87
N PHE A 17 -12.19 -4.91 0.56
CA PHE A 17 -12.31 -3.47 0.77
C PHE A 17 -11.74 -2.69 -0.40
N GLY A 18 -12.40 -1.58 -0.71
CA GLY A 18 -12.01 -0.66 -1.76
C GLY A 18 -11.39 0.61 -1.20
N TYR A 19 -10.51 1.22 -1.97
CA TYR A 19 -9.81 2.41 -1.55
C TYR A 19 -9.39 3.31 -2.73
N GLY A 20 -8.92 4.52 -2.43
CA GLY A 20 -8.39 5.44 -3.44
C GLY A 20 -9.48 6.20 -4.22
N SER A 21 -9.06 6.91 -5.27
CA SER A 21 -9.90 7.85 -6.03
C SER A 21 -11.01 7.18 -6.83
N GLY A 22 -10.89 5.89 -7.14
CA GLY A 22 -11.96 5.10 -7.76
C GLY A 22 -13.10 4.72 -6.79
N VAL A 23 -12.88 4.87 -5.49
CA VAL A 23 -13.83 4.49 -4.43
C VAL A 23 -14.35 5.72 -3.67
N PHE A 24 -13.45 6.65 -3.36
CA PHE A 24 -13.77 7.94 -2.75
C PHE A 24 -13.60 9.01 -3.82
N HIS A 25 -14.65 9.77 -4.09
CA HIS A 25 -14.57 10.89 -5.05
C HIS A 25 -13.59 11.94 -4.49
N GLN A 26 -12.53 12.24 -5.24
CA GLN A 26 -11.52 13.22 -4.85
C GLN A 26 -11.69 14.49 -5.68
N ALA A 27 -11.54 15.67 -5.05
CA ALA A 27 -11.55 16.95 -5.75
C ALA A 27 -10.48 16.95 -6.86
N GLY A 28 -10.89 17.32 -8.08
CA GLY A 28 -10.01 17.39 -9.27
C GLY A 28 -10.07 16.19 -10.22
N TYR A 29 -10.89 15.17 -9.94
CA TYR A 29 -11.25 14.14 -10.92
C TYR A 29 -12.64 14.44 -11.49
N SER A 30 -12.75 14.56 -12.81
CA SER A 30 -14.04 14.71 -13.46
C SER A 30 -14.71 13.33 -13.63
N LYS A 31 -16.03 13.29 -13.89
CA LYS A 31 -16.72 11.99 -14.09
C LYS A 31 -16.18 11.23 -15.30
N GLU A 32 -15.52 11.94 -16.21
CA GLU A 32 -14.95 11.45 -17.46
C GLU A 32 -13.60 10.73 -17.24
N ASP A 33 -12.90 10.98 -16.13
CA ASP A 33 -11.57 10.41 -15.87
C ASP A 33 -11.58 8.91 -15.54
N ALA A 34 -12.77 8.33 -15.27
CA ALA A 34 -12.99 6.92 -14.94
C ALA A 34 -11.85 6.30 -14.08
N PRO A 35 -11.57 6.85 -12.89
CA PRO A 35 -10.39 6.49 -12.11
C PRO A 35 -10.36 5.00 -11.79
N MET A 36 -9.16 4.43 -11.78
CA MET A 36 -8.97 3.01 -11.46
C MET A 36 -9.49 2.69 -10.05
N VAL A 37 -10.26 1.62 -9.92
CA VAL A 37 -10.77 1.13 -8.65
C VAL A 37 -9.70 0.24 -8.00
N ASP A 38 -9.19 0.63 -6.83
CA ASP A 38 -8.25 -0.17 -6.07
C ASP A 38 -8.97 -1.00 -5.00
N LEU A 39 -8.72 -2.31 -4.99
CA LEU A 39 -9.29 -3.27 -4.07
C LEU A 39 -8.19 -4.08 -3.35
N VAL A 40 -8.52 -4.56 -2.16
CA VAL A 40 -7.82 -5.68 -1.50
C VAL A 40 -8.86 -6.75 -1.19
N ILE A 41 -8.49 -8.00 -1.48
CA ILE A 41 -9.31 -9.20 -1.34
C ILE A 41 -8.58 -10.13 -0.37
N GLY A 42 -9.22 -10.38 0.77
CA GLY A 42 -8.80 -11.36 1.77
C GLY A 42 -9.40 -12.72 1.48
N VAL A 43 -8.57 -13.75 1.40
CA VAL A 43 -8.96 -15.12 1.05
C VAL A 43 -8.50 -16.10 2.12
N GLN A 44 -9.18 -17.23 2.25
CA GLN A 44 -8.78 -18.26 3.23
C GLN A 44 -7.57 -19.07 2.74
N ASP A 45 -7.57 -19.44 1.46
CA ASP A 45 -6.50 -20.21 0.82
C ASP A 45 -6.13 -19.53 -0.51
N ALA A 46 -4.93 -18.95 -0.57
CA ALA A 46 -4.45 -18.25 -1.75
C ALA A 46 -4.23 -19.19 -2.95
N LEU A 47 -3.79 -20.42 -2.72
CA LEU A 47 -3.57 -21.40 -3.79
C LEU A 47 -4.90 -21.82 -4.42
N ALA A 48 -5.88 -22.18 -3.59
CA ALA A 48 -7.21 -22.54 -4.07
C ALA A 48 -7.85 -21.36 -4.84
N TRP A 49 -7.77 -20.16 -4.27
CA TRP A 49 -8.31 -18.95 -4.89
C TRP A 49 -7.65 -18.62 -6.23
N HIS A 50 -6.31 -18.67 -6.31
CA HIS A 50 -5.60 -18.42 -7.55
C HIS A 50 -5.91 -19.47 -8.62
N THR A 51 -6.06 -20.74 -8.22
CA THR A 51 -6.44 -21.82 -9.12
C THR A 51 -7.80 -21.54 -9.75
N GLU A 52 -8.81 -21.22 -8.95
CA GLU A 52 -10.14 -20.87 -9.45
C GLU A 52 -10.12 -19.60 -10.31
N ASN A 53 -9.43 -18.54 -9.86
CA ASN A 53 -9.40 -17.27 -10.59
C ASN A 53 -8.65 -17.39 -11.92
N MET A 54 -7.64 -18.25 -12.03
CA MET A 54 -6.95 -18.52 -13.30
C MET A 54 -7.83 -19.29 -14.29
N THR A 55 -8.74 -20.13 -13.79
CA THR A 55 -9.76 -20.78 -14.63
C THR A 55 -10.86 -19.81 -15.04
N LYS A 56 -11.39 -19.03 -14.09
CA LYS A 56 -12.52 -18.10 -14.30
C LYS A 56 -12.11 -16.86 -15.10
N ASN A 57 -10.95 -16.29 -14.80
CA ASN A 57 -10.48 -15.00 -15.33
C ASN A 57 -8.98 -15.06 -15.72
N PRO A 58 -8.57 -15.93 -16.66
CA PRO A 58 -7.16 -16.11 -17.04
C PRO A 58 -6.48 -14.80 -17.48
N GLU A 59 -7.21 -13.92 -18.16
CA GLU A 59 -6.73 -12.63 -18.70
C GLU A 59 -6.34 -11.61 -17.62
N HIS A 60 -6.80 -11.80 -16.37
CA HIS A 60 -6.38 -10.96 -15.24
C HIS A 60 -4.87 -11.11 -14.95
N TYR A 61 -4.32 -12.30 -15.19
CA TYR A 61 -2.92 -12.62 -14.98
C TYR A 61 -2.06 -12.25 -16.19
N SER A 62 -0.77 -11.98 -15.96
CA SER A 62 0.19 -11.88 -17.05
C SER A 62 0.40 -13.24 -17.72
N ALA A 63 0.84 -13.27 -18.98
CA ALA A 63 1.14 -14.53 -19.67
C ALA A 63 2.18 -15.37 -18.90
N PHE A 64 3.17 -14.70 -18.29
CA PHE A 64 4.16 -15.34 -17.43
C PHE A 64 3.53 -15.95 -16.17
N ALA A 65 2.69 -15.20 -15.46
CA ALA A 65 2.03 -15.70 -14.25
C ALA A 65 1.09 -16.87 -14.55
N ARG A 66 0.39 -16.85 -15.69
CA ARG A 66 -0.40 -17.99 -16.16
C ARG A 66 0.46 -19.22 -16.43
N ALA A 67 1.58 -19.04 -17.12
CA ALA A 67 2.48 -20.14 -17.46
C ALA A 67 3.13 -20.78 -16.22
N ALA A 68 3.50 -19.97 -15.22
CA ALA A 68 4.04 -20.45 -13.95
C ALA A 68 3.01 -21.21 -13.09
N GLY A 69 1.72 -20.89 -13.27
CA GLY A 69 0.60 -21.54 -12.61
C GLY A 69 0.33 -21.05 -11.17
N PRO A 70 -0.80 -21.46 -10.59
CA PRO A 70 -1.32 -20.91 -9.34
C PRO A 70 -0.43 -21.23 -8.13
N ARG A 71 0.26 -22.38 -8.13
CA ARG A 71 1.19 -22.77 -7.05
C ARG A 71 2.40 -21.84 -6.95
N ALA A 72 2.98 -21.47 -8.08
CA ALA A 72 4.08 -20.52 -8.12
C ALA A 72 3.63 -19.12 -7.69
N VAL A 73 2.45 -18.69 -8.15
CA VAL A 73 1.86 -17.39 -7.75
C VAL A 73 1.58 -17.32 -6.26
N ALA A 74 0.94 -18.33 -5.67
CA ALA A 74 0.67 -18.39 -4.24
C ALA A 74 1.96 -18.46 -3.40
N TRP A 75 2.98 -19.19 -3.88
CA TRP A 75 4.30 -19.22 -3.25
C TRP A 75 4.99 -17.84 -3.30
N MET A 76 4.97 -17.16 -4.45
CA MET A 76 5.53 -15.80 -4.57
C MET A 76 4.77 -14.81 -3.67
N GLN A 77 3.44 -14.90 -3.62
CA GLN A 77 2.62 -14.06 -2.74
C GLN A 77 3.04 -14.21 -1.27
N SER A 78 3.19 -15.44 -0.80
CA SER A 78 3.51 -15.72 0.62
C SER A 78 4.99 -15.47 0.96
N SER A 79 5.90 -15.64 0.00
CA SER A 79 7.35 -15.56 0.25
C SER A 79 7.95 -14.17 0.01
N LEU A 80 7.24 -13.27 -0.68
CA LEU A 80 7.75 -11.98 -1.10
C LEU A 80 6.89 -10.82 -0.60
N GLY A 81 7.56 -9.73 -0.21
CA GLY A 81 6.92 -8.46 0.09
C GLY A 81 5.95 -8.54 1.27
N ALA A 82 4.80 -7.86 1.13
CA ALA A 82 3.79 -7.71 2.18
C ALA A 82 2.71 -8.81 2.17
N GLY A 83 2.95 -9.94 1.50
CA GLY A 83 1.96 -11.01 1.42
C GLY A 83 0.84 -10.79 0.40
N LEU A 84 0.99 -9.82 -0.53
CA LEU A 84 -0.02 -9.49 -1.54
C LEU A 84 0.41 -9.83 -2.97
N TRP A 85 -0.49 -10.45 -3.73
CA TRP A 85 -0.41 -10.54 -5.18
C TRP A 85 -1.33 -9.53 -5.83
N TYR A 86 -0.86 -8.74 -6.80
CA TYR A 86 -1.70 -7.76 -7.49
C TYR A 86 -1.97 -8.12 -8.94
N ASN A 87 -3.24 -8.10 -9.32
CA ASN A 87 -3.67 -8.01 -10.71
C ASN A 87 -4.08 -6.56 -11.01
N THR A 88 -3.52 -5.98 -12.07
CA THR A 88 -3.65 -4.55 -12.41
C THR A 88 -4.19 -4.36 -13.83
N LEU A 89 -4.82 -3.19 -14.07
CA LEU A 89 -5.38 -2.82 -15.38
C LEU A 89 -6.40 -3.84 -15.88
N VAL A 90 -7.16 -4.42 -14.95
CA VAL A 90 -8.24 -5.35 -15.27
C VAL A 90 -9.46 -4.52 -15.66
N VAL A 91 -10.06 -4.78 -16.81
CA VAL A 91 -11.26 -4.04 -17.24
C VAL A 91 -12.44 -4.49 -16.38
N ILE A 92 -13.18 -3.52 -15.82
CA ILE A 92 -14.40 -3.81 -15.07
C ILE A 92 -15.47 -4.29 -16.06
N PRO A 93 -16.11 -5.45 -15.82
CA PRO A 93 -17.14 -5.95 -16.73
C PRO A 93 -18.33 -4.98 -16.88
N PRO A 94 -18.92 -4.83 -18.07
CA PRO A 94 -20.09 -3.98 -18.29
C PRO A 94 -21.32 -4.38 -17.46
N SER A 95 -21.35 -5.60 -16.94
CA SER A 95 -22.39 -6.09 -16.03
C SER A 95 -22.37 -5.42 -14.64
N VAL A 96 -21.27 -4.75 -14.27
CA VAL A 96 -21.16 -4.05 -12.98
C VAL A 96 -21.81 -2.68 -13.09
N SER A 97 -22.94 -2.51 -12.42
CA SER A 97 -23.72 -1.27 -12.45
C SER A 97 -22.93 -0.06 -11.93
N GLY A 98 -23.00 1.06 -12.65
CA GLY A 98 -22.35 2.31 -12.29
C GLY A 98 -20.82 2.31 -12.41
N ALA A 99 -20.24 1.36 -13.15
CA ALA A 99 -18.89 1.46 -13.70
C ALA A 99 -18.91 2.26 -15.01
N ALA A 100 -17.90 3.10 -15.25
CA ALA A 100 -17.77 3.79 -16.53
C ALA A 100 -17.31 2.80 -17.62
N PRO A 101 -17.67 3.01 -18.90
CA PRO A 101 -17.19 2.18 -20.00
C PRO A 101 -15.67 2.11 -20.04
N GLY A 102 -15.11 0.90 -20.02
CA GLY A 102 -13.66 0.70 -20.04
C GLY A 102 -12.94 1.05 -18.73
N GLN A 103 -13.66 1.34 -17.65
CA GLN A 103 -13.05 1.61 -16.34
C GLN A 103 -12.24 0.39 -15.88
N HIS A 104 -11.07 0.65 -15.31
CA HIS A 104 -10.19 -0.40 -14.83
C HIS A 104 -10.29 -0.60 -13.31
N MET A 105 -9.97 -1.81 -12.87
CA MET A 105 -9.67 -2.13 -11.49
C MET A 105 -8.25 -2.68 -11.32
N LYS A 106 -7.75 -2.52 -10.11
CA LYS A 106 -6.59 -3.19 -9.56
C LYS A 106 -7.03 -3.87 -8.28
N TYR A 107 -6.72 -5.15 -8.10
CA TYR A 107 -7.04 -5.86 -6.86
C TYR A 107 -5.84 -6.65 -6.36
N GLY A 108 -5.59 -6.54 -5.05
CA GLY A 108 -4.58 -7.29 -4.32
C GLY A 108 -5.21 -8.49 -3.63
N ILE A 109 -4.56 -9.65 -3.67
CA ILE A 109 -4.98 -10.87 -2.99
C ILE A 109 -4.03 -11.11 -1.84
N ALA A 110 -4.56 -11.35 -0.65
CA ALA A 110 -3.81 -11.73 0.55
C ALA A 110 -4.60 -12.76 1.35
N THR A 111 -3.93 -13.56 2.18
CA THR A 111 -4.67 -14.40 3.12
C THR A 111 -5.26 -13.53 4.24
N VAL A 112 -6.41 -13.93 4.80
CA VAL A 112 -7.02 -13.22 5.94
C VAL A 112 -6.03 -13.14 7.10
N GLU A 113 -5.27 -14.21 7.35
CA GLU A 113 -4.26 -14.25 8.40
C GLU A 113 -3.12 -13.26 8.14
N ALA A 114 -2.70 -13.06 6.89
CA ALA A 114 -1.66 -12.07 6.57
C ALA A 114 -2.19 -10.63 6.73
N LEU A 115 -3.44 -10.36 6.33
CA LEU A 115 -4.07 -9.07 6.55
C LEU A 115 -4.17 -8.74 8.03
N GLN A 116 -4.63 -9.69 8.86
CA GLN A 116 -4.78 -9.52 10.29
C GLN A 116 -3.42 -9.32 10.99
N ARG A 117 -2.41 -10.12 10.65
CA ARG A 117 -1.05 -9.94 11.20
C ARG A 117 -0.48 -8.57 10.85
N ASP A 118 -0.61 -8.11 9.60
CA ASP A 118 -0.12 -6.78 9.25
C ASP A 118 -0.88 -5.68 10.02
N LEU A 119 -2.20 -5.81 10.19
CA LEU A 119 -3.02 -4.86 10.95
C LEU A 119 -2.66 -4.80 12.44
N VAL A 120 -2.36 -5.94 13.05
CA VAL A 120 -2.13 -6.05 14.49
C VAL A 120 -0.66 -5.81 14.87
N ASP A 121 0.26 -6.35 14.08
CA ASP A 121 1.69 -6.41 14.41
C ASP A 121 2.54 -5.46 13.55
N TRP A 122 1.94 -4.79 12.56
CA TRP A 122 2.64 -3.91 11.61
C TRP A 122 3.84 -4.58 10.93
N GLU A 123 3.74 -5.89 10.61
CA GLU A 123 4.83 -6.70 10.05
C GLU A 123 5.47 -6.05 8.81
N SER A 124 4.65 -5.45 7.94
CA SER A 124 5.10 -4.70 6.77
C SER A 124 4.63 -3.24 6.76
N LEU A 125 3.61 -2.92 7.56
CA LEU A 125 2.86 -1.65 7.55
C LEU A 125 2.22 -1.33 6.19
N TYR A 126 2.14 -2.28 5.27
CA TYR A 126 1.66 -2.02 3.91
C TYR A 126 0.13 -1.91 3.86
N VAL A 127 -0.58 -2.92 4.37
CA VAL A 127 -2.04 -2.91 4.47
C VAL A 127 -2.47 -2.09 5.67
N ALA A 128 -1.79 -2.27 6.81
CA ALA A 128 -2.05 -1.50 8.02
C ALA A 128 -1.95 0.00 7.78
N GLY A 129 -0.85 0.43 7.14
CA GLY A 129 -0.65 1.80 6.72
C GLY A 129 -1.70 2.28 5.73
N ARG A 130 -2.21 1.40 4.85
CA ARG A 130 -3.34 1.77 3.98
C ARG A 130 -4.64 1.97 4.75
N MET A 131 -4.89 1.15 5.76
CA MET A 131 -6.09 1.17 6.59
C MET A 131 -6.07 2.21 7.72
N HIS A 132 -4.95 2.94 7.88
CA HIS A 132 -4.92 4.20 8.62
C HIS A 132 -5.69 5.33 7.89
N LYS A 133 -5.92 5.19 6.58
CA LYS A 133 -6.69 6.13 5.77
C LYS A 133 -8.08 5.54 5.48
N PRO A 134 -9.06 6.35 5.05
CA PRO A 134 -10.39 5.84 4.75
C PRO A 134 -10.34 4.71 3.72
N VAL A 135 -11.09 3.65 4.03
CA VAL A 135 -11.35 2.47 3.19
C VAL A 135 -12.83 2.17 3.25
N ARG A 136 -13.37 1.62 2.17
CA ARG A 136 -14.74 1.14 2.12
C ARG A 136 -14.72 -0.38 2.26
N VAL A 137 -15.13 -0.90 3.41
CA VAL A 137 -15.35 -2.34 3.57
C VAL A 137 -16.57 -2.73 2.72
N ILE A 138 -16.36 -3.67 1.81
CA ILE A 138 -17.38 -4.15 0.86
C ILE A 138 -17.92 -5.50 1.33
N LEU A 139 -17.05 -6.34 1.89
CA LEU A 139 -17.36 -7.66 2.43
C LEU A 139 -16.48 -7.92 3.65
N ASP A 140 -17.08 -8.48 4.71
CA ASP A 140 -16.38 -9.07 5.85
C ASP A 140 -17.17 -10.32 6.31
N ASP A 141 -16.63 -11.49 6.00
CA ASP A 141 -17.11 -12.83 6.38
C ASP A 141 -16.10 -13.49 7.34
N THR A 142 -15.57 -12.69 8.27
CA THR A 142 -14.64 -13.14 9.32
C THR A 142 -15.24 -13.06 10.73
N GLY A 143 -16.56 -12.84 10.81
CA GLY A 143 -17.21 -12.42 12.05
C GLY A 143 -16.71 -11.02 12.44
N ASP A 144 -16.15 -10.89 13.64
CA ASP A 144 -15.63 -9.61 14.15
C ASP A 144 -14.09 -9.51 14.05
N ALA A 145 -13.40 -10.57 13.63
CA ALA A 145 -11.95 -10.66 13.75
C ALA A 145 -11.21 -9.62 12.88
N PHE A 146 -11.61 -9.43 11.63
CA PHE A 146 -11.00 -8.40 10.76
C PHE A 146 -11.33 -6.98 11.23
N THR A 147 -12.58 -6.73 11.64
CA THR A 147 -13.00 -5.44 12.18
C THR A 147 -12.24 -5.09 13.47
N ALA A 148 -12.07 -6.04 14.39
CA ALA A 148 -11.28 -5.85 15.62
C ALA A 148 -9.79 -5.57 15.32
N ALA A 149 -9.20 -6.28 14.35
CA ALA A 149 -7.83 -6.03 13.91
C ALA A 149 -7.67 -4.61 13.32
N MET A 150 -8.64 -4.15 12.53
CA MET A 150 -8.66 -2.78 11.99
C MET A 150 -8.77 -1.73 13.10
N GLU A 151 -9.57 -1.97 14.13
CA GLU A 151 -9.72 -1.02 15.24
C GLU A 151 -8.44 -0.94 16.08
N ARG A 152 -7.82 -2.09 16.37
CA ARG A 152 -6.51 -2.16 17.02
C ARG A 152 -5.44 -1.42 16.23
N ASN A 153 -5.40 -1.61 14.91
CA ASN A 153 -4.50 -0.89 14.01
C ASN A 153 -4.67 0.64 14.13
N ARG A 154 -5.91 1.12 14.18
CA ARG A 154 -6.21 2.55 14.29
C ARG A 154 -5.80 3.13 15.65
N ARG A 155 -6.06 2.43 16.76
CA ARG A 155 -5.58 2.83 18.09
C ARG A 155 -4.06 2.90 18.15
N ALA A 156 -3.37 1.91 17.58
CA ALA A 156 -1.91 1.93 17.46
C ALA A 156 -1.42 3.14 16.64
N ALA A 157 -2.14 3.50 15.56
CA ALA A 157 -1.84 4.69 14.77
C ALA A 157 -2.02 5.99 15.56
N VAL A 158 -3.07 6.10 16.39
CA VAL A 158 -3.26 7.25 17.29
C VAL A 158 -2.07 7.38 18.25
N ALA A 159 -1.73 6.31 18.96
CA ALA A 159 -0.59 6.30 19.89
C ALA A 159 0.73 6.70 19.20
N ALA A 160 1.03 6.10 18.04
CA ALA A 160 2.25 6.40 17.29
C ALA A 160 2.29 7.84 16.76
N ALA A 161 1.15 8.41 16.36
CA ALA A 161 1.07 9.79 15.93
C ALA A 161 1.28 10.77 17.10
N LEU A 162 0.65 10.53 18.25
CA LEU A 162 0.81 11.37 19.44
C LEU A 162 2.28 11.42 19.93
N LEU A 163 3.02 10.32 19.82
CA LEU A 163 4.45 10.28 20.17
C LEU A 163 5.35 11.14 19.25
N GLN A 164 4.87 11.51 18.06
CA GLN A 164 5.62 12.33 17.09
C GLN A 164 5.21 13.80 17.12
N LEU A 165 4.06 14.12 17.74
CA LEU A 165 3.53 15.47 17.77
C LEU A 165 4.14 16.27 18.94
N PRO A 166 4.27 17.59 18.80
CA PRO A 166 4.61 18.48 19.92
C PRO A 166 3.51 18.46 20.99
N GLU A 167 3.77 19.07 22.15
CA GLU A 167 2.80 19.16 23.26
C GLU A 167 1.47 19.83 22.86
N SER A 168 1.50 20.72 21.86
CA SER A 168 0.32 21.39 21.32
C SER A 168 0.27 21.24 19.80
N PHE A 169 -0.85 20.74 19.28
CA PHE A 169 -1.05 20.48 17.85
C PHE A 169 -2.51 20.71 17.45
N THR A 170 -2.77 20.94 16.17
CA THR A 170 -4.15 21.02 15.65
C THR A 170 -4.70 19.64 15.28
N VAL A 171 -6.03 19.51 15.17
CA VAL A 171 -6.67 18.28 14.63
C VAL A 171 -6.10 17.92 13.26
N ARG A 172 -5.84 18.94 12.42
CA ARG A 172 -5.24 18.72 11.11
C ARG A 172 -3.84 18.12 11.21
N ASP A 173 -2.99 18.64 12.10
CA ASP A 173 -1.63 18.11 12.31
C ASP A 173 -1.66 16.66 12.78
N PHE A 174 -2.59 16.33 13.67
CA PHE A 174 -2.81 14.97 14.12
C PHE A 174 -3.22 14.03 12.98
N LEU A 175 -4.19 14.43 12.14
CA LEU A 175 -4.62 13.63 10.99
C LEU A 175 -3.50 13.47 9.95
N VAL A 176 -2.66 14.49 9.77
CA VAL A 176 -1.45 14.43 8.92
C VAL A 176 -0.45 13.45 9.49
N ALA A 177 -0.18 13.48 10.80
CA ALA A 177 0.73 12.54 11.45
C ALA A 177 0.25 11.09 11.29
N VAL A 178 -1.02 10.81 11.55
CA VAL A 178 -1.63 9.48 11.36
C VAL A 178 -1.55 9.02 9.91
N ALA A 179 -1.96 9.86 8.95
CA ALA A 179 -1.94 9.49 7.54
C ALA A 179 -0.50 9.32 7.00
N GLY A 180 0.46 10.01 7.61
CA GLY A 180 1.88 10.03 7.29
C GLY A 180 2.68 8.83 7.80
N LEU A 181 2.17 8.07 8.79
CA LEU A 181 2.85 6.88 9.34
C LEU A 181 3.26 5.90 8.24
N SER A 182 2.38 5.65 7.26
CA SER A 182 2.64 4.74 6.15
C SER A 182 3.61 5.26 5.09
N TYR A 183 4.09 6.49 5.24
CA TYR A 183 4.95 7.21 4.29
C TYR A 183 6.28 7.63 4.91
N ALA A 184 6.40 7.59 6.24
CA ALA A 184 7.64 7.85 6.96
C ALA A 184 8.71 6.83 6.54
N GLY A 185 9.78 7.30 5.90
CA GLY A 185 10.84 6.45 5.37
C GLY A 185 10.51 5.74 4.04
N ASP A 186 9.35 6.00 3.43
CA ASP A 186 8.99 5.45 2.12
C ASP A 186 9.73 6.18 1.01
N PHE A 187 10.65 5.48 0.34
CA PHE A 187 11.43 6.04 -0.78
C PHE A 187 10.55 6.58 -1.92
N ARG A 188 9.30 6.11 -2.06
CA ARG A 188 8.35 6.60 -3.07
C ARG A 188 7.93 8.06 -2.81
N MET A 189 8.01 8.52 -1.57
CA MET A 189 7.80 9.93 -1.22
C MET A 189 8.99 10.81 -1.61
N VAL A 190 10.19 10.22 -1.66
CA VAL A 190 11.39 10.89 -2.18
C VAL A 190 11.35 10.91 -3.71
N PHE A 191 10.84 9.85 -4.35
CA PHE A 191 10.76 9.70 -5.80
C PHE A 191 9.44 9.05 -6.27
N GLY A 192 8.61 9.79 -7.01
CA GLY A 192 7.47 9.24 -7.77
C GLY A 192 6.08 9.52 -7.22
N GLU A 193 5.94 10.02 -5.99
CA GLU A 193 4.69 10.58 -5.43
C GLU A 193 4.79 12.10 -5.25
N ASN A 194 3.64 12.78 -5.18
CA ASN A 194 3.60 14.22 -4.90
C ASN A 194 4.17 14.47 -3.48
N PRO A 195 5.12 15.39 -3.27
CA PRO A 195 5.67 15.68 -1.94
C PRO A 195 4.59 16.06 -0.90
N ARG A 196 3.49 16.67 -1.34
CA ARG A 196 2.34 17.03 -0.50
C ARG A 196 1.24 15.96 -0.47
N LYS A 197 1.58 14.71 -0.77
CA LYS A 197 0.59 13.62 -0.94
C LYS A 197 -0.23 13.42 0.33
N VAL A 198 0.42 13.46 1.49
CA VAL A 198 -0.22 13.21 2.78
C VAL A 198 -1.22 14.32 3.09
N GLU A 199 -0.80 15.57 2.96
CA GLU A 199 -1.63 16.74 3.17
C GLU A 199 -2.81 16.77 2.21
N ASN A 200 -2.59 16.47 0.92
CA ASN A 200 -3.67 16.40 -0.06
C ASN A 200 -4.70 15.29 0.29
N ILE A 201 -4.26 14.17 0.87
CA ILE A 201 -5.17 13.12 1.34
C ILE A 201 -5.98 13.64 2.52
N VAL A 202 -5.34 14.26 3.51
CA VAL A 202 -6.02 14.80 4.70
C VAL A 202 -6.99 15.89 4.31
N ASP A 203 -6.57 16.88 3.55
CA ASP A 203 -7.40 18.01 3.14
C ASP A 203 -8.57 17.54 2.25
N GLY A 204 -8.35 16.54 1.39
CA GLY A 204 -9.40 15.97 0.54
C GLY A 204 -10.36 15.01 1.24
N GLN A 205 -10.00 14.47 2.40
CA GLN A 205 -10.78 13.47 3.14
C GLN A 205 -10.95 13.82 4.63
N PHE A 206 -10.88 15.11 4.97
CA PHE A 206 -10.78 15.58 6.35
C PHE A 206 -11.91 15.04 7.23
N GLU A 207 -13.17 15.24 6.82
CA GLU A 207 -14.35 14.77 7.57
C GLU A 207 -14.37 13.24 7.77
N GLN A 208 -13.92 12.47 6.78
CA GLN A 208 -13.88 11.00 6.86
C GLN A 208 -12.78 10.54 7.80
N LEU A 209 -11.63 11.22 7.80
CA LEU A 209 -10.55 10.95 8.73
C LEU A 209 -10.93 11.36 10.15
N ALA A 210 -11.50 12.55 10.32
CA ALA A 210 -11.98 13.05 11.60
C ALA A 210 -13.02 12.10 12.21
N SER A 211 -14.02 11.65 11.44
CA SER A 211 -15.02 10.68 11.95
C SER A 211 -14.44 9.33 12.36
N ILE A 212 -13.32 8.89 11.76
CA ILE A 212 -12.63 7.66 12.18
C ILE A 212 -11.86 7.86 13.49
N TYR A 213 -11.15 8.98 13.63
CA TYR A 213 -10.16 9.15 14.70
C TYR A 213 -10.64 9.99 15.88
N TRP A 214 -11.65 10.84 15.68
CA TRP A 214 -12.22 11.65 16.75
C TRP A 214 -12.73 10.81 17.93
N PRO A 215 -13.51 9.73 17.72
CA PRO A 215 -13.94 8.87 18.82
C PRO A 215 -12.75 8.22 19.51
N LEU A 216 -11.76 7.72 18.76
CA LEU A 216 -10.58 7.06 19.32
C LEU A 216 -9.75 8.01 20.18
N LEU A 217 -9.56 9.25 19.72
CA LEU A 217 -8.82 10.26 20.47
C LEU A 217 -9.56 10.68 21.75
N HIS A 218 -10.89 10.83 21.67
CA HIS A 218 -11.73 11.26 22.79
C HIS A 218 -11.98 10.14 23.81
N ASP A 219 -12.17 8.91 23.36
CA ASP A 219 -12.56 7.81 24.25
C ASP A 219 -11.34 7.15 24.90
N ASP A 220 -10.29 6.88 24.11
CA ASP A 220 -9.14 6.10 24.57
C ASP A 220 -7.96 6.99 25.05
N PHE A 221 -7.88 8.25 24.60
CA PHE A 221 -6.72 9.13 24.84
C PHE A 221 -7.08 10.49 25.48
N ARG A 222 -8.31 10.68 25.98
CA ARG A 222 -8.74 11.95 26.63
C ARG A 222 -7.80 12.48 27.70
N ASP A 223 -7.24 11.60 28.51
CA ASP A 223 -6.38 12.00 29.63
C ASP A 223 -4.97 12.37 29.16
N SER A 224 -4.62 11.98 27.93
CA SER A 224 -3.34 12.29 27.29
C SER A 224 -3.39 13.54 26.42
N VAL A 225 -4.59 14.03 26.06
CA VAL A 225 -4.78 15.16 25.15
C VAL A 225 -5.75 16.18 25.74
N SER A 226 -5.23 17.35 26.10
CA SER A 226 -6.07 18.48 26.50
C SER A 226 -6.71 19.12 25.26
N LEU A 227 -8.01 18.90 25.08
CA LEU A 227 -8.80 19.51 24.00
C LEU A 227 -9.21 20.95 24.35
N SER A 228 -8.26 21.87 24.35
CA SER A 228 -8.55 23.31 24.48
C SER A 228 -8.77 23.94 23.10
N GLY A 229 -9.96 24.48 22.84
CA GLY A 229 -10.24 25.26 21.61
C GLY A 229 -11.29 24.70 20.64
N LEU A 230 -12.19 23.81 21.07
CA LEU A 230 -13.33 23.36 20.26
C LEU A 230 -14.63 24.15 20.49
N GLU A 231 -14.61 25.07 21.45
CA GLU A 231 -15.64 26.09 21.63
C GLU A 231 -15.05 27.43 21.19
N GLY A 232 -15.20 27.77 19.91
CA GLY A 232 -14.89 29.11 19.41
C GLY A 232 -14.18 29.14 18.05
N ASP A 233 -14.93 29.62 17.06
CA ASP A 233 -14.47 30.27 15.83
C ASP A 233 -13.81 29.44 14.73
N GLY A 234 -14.60 29.19 13.69
CA GLY A 234 -14.12 28.88 12.36
C GLY A 234 -13.30 30.04 11.81
N ALA A 235 -11.98 29.90 11.80
CA ALA A 235 -11.09 30.71 10.98
C ALA A 235 -9.86 29.88 10.58
N HIS A 236 -9.83 29.47 9.31
CA HIS A 236 -8.64 28.93 8.67
C HIS A 236 -7.52 29.98 8.72
N SER A 237 -6.44 29.67 9.45
CA SER A 237 -5.15 30.33 9.25
C SER A 237 -4.13 29.30 8.77
N ARG A 238 -3.44 29.67 7.68
CA ARG A 238 -2.49 28.85 6.95
C ARG A 238 -1.10 29.18 7.51
N ALA A 239 -0.59 28.38 8.43
CA ALA A 239 0.78 28.48 8.89
C ALA A 239 1.69 27.65 7.96
N GLN A 240 2.63 28.33 7.30
CA GLN A 240 3.76 27.73 6.62
C GLN A 240 4.94 27.81 7.58
N ASP A 241 5.32 26.69 8.20
CA ASP A 241 6.63 26.55 8.82
C ASP A 241 7.33 25.31 8.26
N ALA A 242 8.54 25.53 7.74
CA ALA A 242 9.34 24.54 7.04
C ALA A 242 10.29 23.85 8.02
N ALA A 243 10.00 22.59 8.37
CA ALA A 243 10.97 21.69 8.99
C ALA A 243 11.84 21.04 7.90
N GLU A 244 13.16 20.94 8.13
CA GLU A 244 14.11 20.29 7.22
C GLU A 244 13.80 18.79 7.04
N PRO A 245 13.90 18.23 5.82
CA PRO A 245 13.72 16.80 5.63
C PRO A 245 14.91 16.00 6.20
N PRO A 246 14.66 14.88 6.89
CA PRO A 246 15.73 14.03 7.40
C PRO A 246 16.51 13.39 6.24
N ARG A 247 17.82 13.20 6.44
CA ARG A 247 18.73 12.58 5.47
C ARG A 247 18.36 11.11 5.26
N PRO A 248 18.36 10.60 4.01
CA PRO A 248 17.95 9.23 3.74
C PRO A 248 18.98 8.23 4.28
N SER A 249 18.56 7.37 5.21
CA SER A 249 19.26 6.12 5.51
C SER A 249 18.89 5.07 4.45
N LEU A 250 19.90 4.43 3.85
CA LEU A 250 19.76 3.44 2.80
C LEU A 250 19.11 2.13 3.30
N LEU A 251 17.77 2.11 3.42
CA LEU A 251 17.04 0.85 3.57
C LEU A 251 15.81 0.76 2.66
N SER A 252 15.89 -0.28 1.82
CA SER A 252 14.81 -1.07 1.20
C SER A 252 14.13 -0.53 -0.07
N ILE A 253 14.77 -0.81 -1.21
CA ILE A 253 14.10 -0.96 -2.51
C ILE A 253 13.33 -2.29 -2.48
N LYS A 254 12.02 -2.26 -2.22
CA LYS A 254 11.15 -3.45 -2.38
C LYS A 254 9.82 -3.06 -3.01
N GLY A 255 9.60 -3.51 -4.25
CA GLY A 255 8.30 -3.42 -4.90
C GLY A 255 8.35 -3.26 -6.41
N LEU A 256 8.94 -4.21 -7.15
CA LEU A 256 8.77 -4.28 -8.60
C LEU A 256 8.89 -5.72 -9.14
N VAL A 257 8.06 -6.65 -8.67
CA VAL A 257 7.94 -7.98 -9.31
C VAL A 257 6.50 -8.49 -9.17
N SER A 258 5.55 -8.04 -10.00
CA SER A 258 4.26 -8.76 -10.15
C SER A 258 3.52 -8.39 -11.43
N ALA A 259 3.63 -7.15 -11.92
CA ALA A 259 3.10 -6.75 -13.21
C ALA A 259 4.19 -6.97 -14.28
N GLY A 260 3.95 -7.84 -15.26
CA GLY A 260 4.89 -8.04 -16.38
C GLY A 260 5.32 -6.73 -17.06
N PRO A 261 6.43 -6.73 -17.82
CA PRO A 261 7.16 -5.52 -18.21
C PRO A 261 6.29 -4.42 -18.88
N VAL A 262 5.30 -4.80 -19.69
CA VAL A 262 4.43 -3.85 -20.40
C VAL A 262 3.41 -3.15 -19.47
N LYS A 263 2.75 -3.89 -18.57
CA LYS A 263 1.74 -3.33 -17.65
C LYS A 263 2.40 -2.50 -16.53
N SER A 264 3.61 -2.87 -16.12
CA SER A 264 4.40 -2.12 -15.14
C SER A 264 4.91 -0.79 -15.69
N ALA A 265 5.33 -0.77 -16.97
CA ALA A 265 5.84 0.44 -17.63
C ALA A 265 4.76 1.51 -17.79
N THR A 266 3.55 1.15 -18.23
CA THR A 266 2.44 2.11 -18.40
C THR A 266 1.97 2.70 -17.08
N TYR A 267 1.87 1.87 -16.03
CA TYR A 267 1.53 2.31 -14.68
C TYR A 267 2.58 3.27 -14.11
N SER A 268 3.87 2.93 -14.24
CA SER A 268 4.98 3.75 -13.76
C SER A 268 5.07 5.08 -14.53
N ALA A 269 4.83 5.08 -15.84
CA ALA A 269 4.79 6.27 -16.67
C ALA A 269 3.67 7.25 -16.25
N ALA A 270 2.49 6.75 -15.89
CA ALA A 270 1.39 7.59 -15.40
C ALA A 270 1.73 8.29 -14.07
N LYS A 271 2.39 7.58 -13.13
CA LYS A 271 2.89 8.18 -11.88
C LYS A 271 4.00 9.20 -12.15
N LEU A 272 4.96 8.87 -13.01
CA LEU A 272 6.06 9.76 -13.40
C LEU A 272 5.55 11.06 -14.05
N ARG A 273 4.53 10.99 -14.91
CA ARG A 273 3.90 12.20 -15.49
C ARG A 273 3.27 13.08 -14.42
N LYS A 274 2.54 12.49 -13.46
CA LYS A 274 1.95 13.23 -12.33
C LYS A 274 3.03 13.86 -11.43
N TRP A 275 4.10 13.13 -11.15
CA TRP A 275 5.24 13.65 -10.40
C TRP A 275 5.93 14.80 -11.17
N ALA A 276 6.22 14.62 -12.45
CA ALA A 276 6.84 15.64 -13.29
C ALA A 276 5.98 16.91 -13.40
N ALA A 277 4.66 16.77 -13.53
CA ALA A 277 3.74 17.91 -13.51
C ALA A 277 3.74 18.64 -12.16
N ALA A 278 3.75 17.90 -11.05
CA ALA A 278 3.80 18.49 -9.70
C ALA A 278 5.14 19.19 -9.42
N VAL A 279 6.25 18.68 -9.96
CA VAL A 279 7.56 19.29 -9.85
C VAL A 279 7.67 20.50 -10.78
N MET A 280 7.36 20.38 -12.08
CA MET A 280 7.54 21.46 -13.06
C MET A 280 6.58 22.64 -12.92
N GLY A 281 5.48 22.51 -12.17
CA GLY A 281 4.54 23.60 -11.88
C GLY A 281 5.02 24.66 -10.86
N GLY A 282 6.25 24.56 -10.36
CA GLY A 282 6.86 25.53 -9.43
C GLY A 282 8.18 26.08 -9.98
N GLY A 283 8.45 27.37 -9.79
CA GLY A 283 9.62 28.06 -10.36
C GLY A 283 11.00 27.44 -10.06
N SER A 284 12.00 27.88 -10.82
CA SER A 284 13.38 27.40 -10.86
C SER A 284 14.17 27.78 -9.60
N SER A 285 14.53 26.79 -8.76
CA SER A 285 15.50 26.97 -7.68
C SER A 285 16.66 25.96 -7.76
N PRO A 286 17.89 26.32 -7.34
CA PRO A 286 19.08 25.47 -7.43
C PRO A 286 18.95 24.12 -6.71
N ARG A 287 18.16 24.08 -5.63
CA ARG A 287 17.86 22.85 -4.87
C ARG A 287 17.09 21.81 -5.69
N ARG A 288 16.33 22.24 -6.71
CA ARG A 288 15.59 21.34 -7.62
C ARG A 288 16.49 20.69 -8.66
N LEU A 289 17.53 21.38 -9.14
CA LEU A 289 18.52 20.80 -10.06
C LEU A 289 19.31 19.66 -9.40
N GLN A 290 19.59 19.79 -8.10
CA GLN A 290 20.23 18.73 -7.32
C GLN A 290 19.31 17.51 -7.12
N ALA A 291 18.01 17.72 -6.86
CA ALA A 291 17.00 16.65 -6.82
C ALA A 291 16.79 15.97 -8.19
N MET A 292 16.87 16.73 -9.30
CA MET A 292 16.83 16.19 -10.66
C MET A 292 18.06 15.35 -10.99
N SER A 293 19.26 15.77 -10.54
CA SER A 293 20.51 15.03 -10.76
C SER A 293 20.55 13.69 -9.99
N LEU A 294 20.09 13.67 -8.74
CA LEU A 294 19.95 12.44 -7.94
C LEU A 294 18.84 11.51 -8.48
N GLY A 295 17.78 12.09 -9.04
CA GLY A 295 16.70 11.35 -9.70
C GLY A 295 17.14 10.60 -10.96
N LEU A 296 18.02 11.21 -11.78
CA LEU A 296 18.61 10.57 -12.96
C LEU A 296 19.50 9.36 -12.61
N VAL A 297 20.24 9.43 -11.49
CA VAL A 297 21.08 8.33 -11.00
C VAL A 297 20.22 7.17 -10.45
N GLY A 298 19.12 7.48 -9.73
CA GLY A 298 18.16 6.46 -9.27
C GLY A 298 17.47 5.72 -10.42
N LEU A 299 17.15 6.43 -11.52
CA LEU A 299 16.51 5.87 -12.71
C LEU A 299 17.39 4.83 -13.45
N ALA A 300 18.69 5.09 -13.55
CA ALA A 300 19.63 4.15 -14.18
C ALA A 300 19.69 2.82 -13.40
N THR A 301 19.57 2.89 -12.07
CA THR A 301 19.64 1.71 -11.18
C THR A 301 18.38 0.83 -11.27
N ALA A 302 17.21 1.46 -11.42
CA ALA A 302 15.93 0.75 -11.58
C ALA A 302 15.76 0.13 -12.98
N ALA A 303 16.28 0.77 -14.03
CA ALA A 303 16.24 0.23 -15.39
C ALA A 303 17.17 -0.98 -15.58
N VAL A 304 18.37 -0.96 -14.99
CA VAL A 304 19.35 -2.06 -15.09
C VAL A 304 18.89 -3.31 -14.32
N SER A 305 18.20 -3.14 -13.19
CA SER A 305 17.67 -4.26 -12.40
C SER A 305 16.48 -4.99 -13.06
N GLY A 306 15.84 -4.38 -14.07
CA GLY A 306 14.78 -5.02 -14.86
C GLY A 306 15.28 -5.84 -16.06
N VAL A 307 16.56 -5.75 -16.41
CA VAL A 307 17.13 -6.36 -17.63
C VAL A 307 18.03 -7.56 -17.34
N ILE A 308 18.61 -7.64 -16.14
CA ILE A 308 19.56 -8.73 -15.79
C ILE A 308 18.92 -9.61 -14.72
N GLY A 309 18.41 -10.78 -15.13
CA GLY A 309 18.03 -11.83 -14.21
C GLY A 309 19.21 -12.18 -13.30
N ALA A 310 18.98 -12.23 -11.99
CA ALA A 310 20.02 -12.59 -11.03
C ALA A 310 20.58 -13.99 -11.35
N PRO A 311 21.90 -14.18 -11.38
CA PRO A 311 22.48 -15.51 -11.54
C PRO A 311 22.11 -16.40 -10.35
N PRO A 312 21.95 -17.72 -10.54
CA PRO A 312 21.56 -18.63 -9.47
C PRO A 312 22.63 -18.66 -8.36
N PRO A 313 22.23 -18.87 -7.09
CA PRO A 313 23.16 -18.91 -5.96
C PRO A 313 24.09 -20.13 -6.06
N PRO A 314 25.33 -20.04 -5.55
CA PRO A 314 26.25 -21.17 -5.51
C PRO A 314 25.75 -22.26 -4.54
N PRO A 315 26.05 -23.55 -4.81
CA PRO A 315 25.60 -24.65 -3.95
C PRO A 315 26.26 -24.59 -2.56
N SER A 316 25.45 -24.84 -1.54
CA SER A 316 25.87 -24.85 -0.13
C SER A 316 26.82 -26.02 0.19
N PRO A 317 27.79 -25.85 1.10
CA PRO A 317 28.81 -26.86 1.37
C PRO A 317 28.22 -28.07 2.10
N GLN A 318 28.48 -29.28 1.58
CA GLN A 318 28.16 -30.54 2.24
C GLN A 318 28.92 -30.64 3.58
N GLN A 319 28.19 -30.92 4.65
CA GLN A 319 28.77 -31.29 5.95
C GLN A 319 29.49 -32.64 5.80
N GLY A 320 30.80 -32.64 6.06
CA GLY A 320 31.62 -33.84 6.07
C GLY A 320 31.26 -34.77 7.23
N LEU A 321 30.68 -35.92 6.90
CA LEU A 321 30.65 -37.08 7.79
C LEU A 321 32.08 -37.62 7.91
N SER A 322 32.71 -37.40 9.06
CA SER A 322 33.98 -38.06 9.40
C SER A 322 33.69 -39.45 9.95
N ALA A 323 34.15 -40.46 9.21
CA ALA A 323 34.15 -41.85 9.62
C ALA A 323 35.13 -42.08 10.78
N VAL A 324 34.63 -42.61 11.90
CA VAL A 324 35.46 -43.14 12.99
C VAL A 324 35.93 -44.53 12.57
N SER A 325 37.24 -44.66 12.38
CA SER A 325 37.95 -45.89 12.03
C SER A 325 38.24 -46.72 13.28
N ALA A 326 37.88 -48.00 13.22
CA ALA A 326 38.19 -49.02 14.21
C ALA A 326 39.70 -49.32 14.26
N ARG A 327 40.25 -49.49 15.45
CA ARG A 327 41.52 -50.20 15.68
C ARG A 327 41.34 -51.16 16.86
N ASP A 328 41.55 -52.44 16.57
CA ASP A 328 41.71 -53.52 17.56
C ASP A 328 43.05 -53.39 18.32
N PRO A 329 43.18 -54.00 19.52
CA PRO A 329 44.38 -53.96 20.34
C PRO A 329 45.30 -55.17 20.11
N PRO A 330 46.57 -55.14 20.59
CA PRO A 330 47.31 -56.37 20.85
C PRO A 330 47.67 -56.56 22.33
N CYS A 331 47.53 -57.83 22.74
CA CYS A 331 48.15 -58.57 23.88
C CYS A 331 47.96 -58.04 25.30
#